data_AF-A0A388Q5D4-F1
#
_entry.id   AF-A0A388Q5D4-F1
#
_cell.length_a   1.000
_cell.length_b   1.000
_cell.length_c   1.000
_cell.angle_alpha   90.00
_cell.angle_beta   90.00
_cell.angle_gamma   90.00
#
_symmetry.space_group_name_H-M   'P 1'
#
loop_
_entity.id
_entity.type
_entity.pdbx_description
1 polymer ?
#
loop_
_entity_poly.entity_id
_entity_poly.type
_entity_poly.pdbx_seq_one_letter_code
_entity_poly.pdbx_strand_id
1 'polypeptide(L)'
;MPNLSKRPYEEALSVALQQVDNGAQIIDINMDDALLDGEKAMVTFLNLVQAEPSIAKVPIMLDSSKFSIIEAGLKCVQGKCVVNSISLKEGETSFIRRLKSVRCSVRPLL
;
A
#
# COMPACT_ATOMS: atom_id res chain seq x y z
N MET A 1 -19.37 -6.16 23.55
CA MET A 1 -19.73 -5.85 22.15
C MET A 1 -18.63 -6.37 21.25
N PRO A 2 -18.90 -7.21 20.23
CA PRO A 2 -17.84 -7.67 19.34
C PRO A 2 -17.35 -6.49 18.51
N ASN A 3 -16.03 -6.34 18.47
CA ASN A 3 -15.33 -5.21 17.88
C ASN A 3 -15.46 -5.25 16.33
N LEU A 4 -16.54 -4.67 15.80
CA LEU A 4 -16.85 -4.62 14.36
C LEU A 4 -15.75 -3.95 13.51
N SER A 5 -14.82 -3.23 14.12
CA SER A 5 -13.72 -2.55 13.41
C SER A 5 -12.62 -3.50 12.89
N LYS A 6 -12.50 -4.72 13.43
CA LYS A 6 -11.42 -5.66 13.07
C LYS A 6 -11.74 -6.58 11.89
N ARG A 7 -13.02 -6.96 11.74
CA ARG A 7 -13.47 -7.90 10.69
C ARG A 7 -13.05 -7.53 9.26
N PRO A 8 -13.18 -6.27 8.80
CA PRO A 8 -12.81 -5.97 7.41
C PRO A 8 -11.31 -6.14 7.14
N TYR A 9 -10.44 -5.87 8.11
CA TYR A 9 -9.00 -6.06 7.93
C TYR A 9 -8.59 -7.54 8.00
N GLU A 10 -9.26 -8.36 8.82
CA GLU A 10 -9.02 -9.81 8.87
C GLU A 10 -9.44 -10.49 7.56
N GLU A 11 -10.58 -10.08 7.00
CA GLU A 11 -11.04 -10.54 5.68
C GLU A 11 -10.06 -10.10 4.57
N ALA A 12 -9.64 -8.83 4.57
CA ALA A 12 -8.67 -8.33 3.61
C ALA A 12 -7.31 -9.03 3.72
N LEU A 13 -6.86 -9.35 4.95
CA LEU A 13 -5.63 -10.10 5.18
C LEU A 13 -5.75 -11.53 4.63
N SER A 14 -6.90 -12.16 4.81
CA SER A 14 -7.18 -13.50 4.26
C SER A 14 -7.13 -13.49 2.72
N VAL A 15 -7.67 -12.44 2.09
CA VAL A 15 -7.58 -12.26 0.62
C VAL A 15 -6.13 -12.06 0.17
N ALA A 16 -5.34 -11.26 0.89
CA ALA A 16 -3.93 -11.06 0.57
C ALA A 16 -3.13 -12.38 0.70
N LEU A 17 -3.39 -13.16 1.75
CA LEU A 17 -2.78 -14.47 1.95
C LEU A 17 -3.14 -15.42 0.79
N GLN A 18 -4.42 -15.50 0.43
CA GLN A 18 -4.87 -16.34 -0.68
C GLN A 18 -4.21 -15.95 -2.01
N GLN A 19 -3.98 -14.66 -2.26
CA GLN A 19 -3.24 -14.23 -3.45
C GLN A 19 -1.80 -14.76 -3.46
N VAL A 20 -1.10 -14.70 -2.32
CA VAL A 20 0.25 -15.26 -2.18
C VAL A 20 0.25 -16.78 -2.39
N ASP A 21 -0.71 -17.48 -1.78
CA ASP A 21 -0.84 -18.94 -1.92
C ASP A 21 -1.14 -19.34 -3.38
N ASN A 22 -1.84 -18.48 -4.12
CA ASN A 22 -2.09 -18.63 -5.56
C ASN A 22 -0.92 -18.17 -6.45
N GLY A 23 0.23 -17.80 -5.86
CA GLY A 23 1.45 -17.46 -6.58
C GLY A 23 1.63 -15.99 -6.94
N ALA A 24 0.88 -15.07 -6.32
CA ALA A 24 1.10 -13.64 -6.49
C ALA A 24 2.53 -13.26 -6.06
N GLN A 25 3.28 -12.64 -6.96
CA GLN A 25 4.66 -12.22 -6.69
C GLN A 25 4.75 -10.83 -6.07
N ILE A 26 3.66 -10.05 -6.11
CA ILE A 26 3.53 -8.72 -5.53
C ILE A 26 2.09 -8.63 -5.00
N ILE A 27 1.90 -8.02 -3.83
CA ILE A 27 0.56 -7.73 -3.29
C ILE A 27 0.29 -6.25 -3.39
N ASP A 28 -0.79 -5.91 -4.07
CA ASP A 28 -1.28 -4.54 -4.23
C ASP A 28 -2.22 -4.18 -3.08
N ILE A 29 -1.98 -3.03 -2.46
CA ILE A 29 -2.76 -2.52 -1.34
C ILE A 29 -3.31 -1.15 -1.73
N ASN A 30 -4.64 -1.08 -1.84
CA ASN A 30 -5.38 0.14 -2.09
C ASN A 30 -6.35 0.40 -0.93
N MET A 31 -6.28 1.60 -0.36
CA MET A 31 -7.14 2.05 0.76
C MET A 31 -7.90 3.35 0.42
N ASP A 32 -8.08 3.64 -0.87
CA ASP A 32 -8.86 4.77 -1.33
C ASP A 32 -10.35 4.47 -1.20
N ASP A 33 -10.98 5.05 -0.17
CA ASP A 33 -12.43 5.03 0.01
C ASP A 33 -12.88 6.37 0.62
N ALA A 34 -14.07 6.85 0.24
CA ALA A 34 -14.60 8.12 0.72
C ALA A 34 -14.93 8.12 2.22
N LEU A 35 -15.17 6.94 2.80
CA LEU A 35 -15.55 6.74 4.20
C LEU A 35 -14.35 6.39 5.09
N LEU A 36 -13.16 6.18 4.51
CA LEU A 36 -11.95 5.80 5.24
C LEU A 36 -10.98 6.99 5.41
N ASP A 37 -10.33 7.02 6.57
CA ASP A 37 -9.06 7.72 6.72
C ASP A 37 -7.97 6.87 6.04
N GLY A 38 -7.73 7.16 4.75
CA GLY A 38 -6.86 6.34 3.91
C GLY A 38 -5.41 6.26 4.40
N GLU A 39 -4.86 7.33 5.02
CA GLU A 39 -3.51 7.29 5.57
C GLU A 39 -3.43 6.32 6.75
N LYS A 40 -4.39 6.42 7.68
CA LYS A 40 -4.48 5.53 8.83
C LYS A 40 -4.79 4.09 8.42
N ALA A 41 -5.67 3.88 7.46
CA ALA A 41 -6.05 2.57 6.94
C ALA A 41 -4.85 1.88 6.27
N MET A 42 -4.11 2.59 5.41
CA MET A 42 -2.89 2.10 4.77
C MET A 42 -1.86 1.66 5.81
N VAL A 43 -1.53 2.52 6.78
CA VAL A 43 -0.56 2.19 7.84
C VAL A 43 -1.03 1.00 8.68
N THR A 44 -2.32 0.95 9.04
CA THR A 44 -2.88 -0.13 9.85
C THR A 44 -2.78 -1.46 9.14
N PHE A 45 -3.19 -1.51 7.87
CA PHE A 45 -3.19 -2.75 7.11
C PHE A 45 -1.78 -3.22 6.74
N LEU A 46 -0.87 -2.29 6.41
CA LEU A 46 0.55 -2.63 6.19
C LEU A 46 1.19 -3.27 7.42
N ASN A 47 0.86 -2.82 8.63
CA ASN A 47 1.36 -3.44 9.86
C ASN A 47 0.82 -4.86 10.04
N LEU A 48 -0.44 -5.12 9.67
CA LEU A 48 -1.05 -6.45 9.73
C LEU A 48 -0.44 -7.40 8.69
N VAL A 49 -0.31 -6.93 7.45
CA VAL A 49 0.26 -7.71 6.34
C VAL A 49 1.72 -8.08 6.62
N GLN A 50 2.51 -7.16 7.17
CA GLN A 50 3.90 -7.42 7.51
C GLN A 50 4.07 -8.32 8.75
N ALA A 51 3.04 -8.41 9.60
CA ALA A 51 3.02 -9.36 10.70
C ALA A 51 2.69 -10.80 10.25
N GLU A 52 2.16 -10.98 9.03
CA GLU A 52 1.86 -12.30 8.44
C GLU A 52 3.09 -12.82 7.65
N PRO A 53 3.81 -13.86 8.14
CA PRO A 53 5.07 -14.30 7.55
C PRO A 53 4.98 -14.75 6.09
N SER A 54 3.82 -15.24 5.65
CA SER A 54 3.64 -15.68 4.27
C SER A 54 3.60 -14.50 3.33
N ILE A 55 2.91 -13.42 3.71
CA ILE A 55 2.77 -12.22 2.89
C ILE A 55 4.02 -11.34 2.96
N ALA A 56 4.70 -11.26 4.12
CA ALA A 56 5.91 -10.47 4.29
C ALA A 56 7.09 -10.88 3.36
N LYS A 57 7.01 -12.05 2.71
CA LYS A 57 8.02 -12.55 1.76
C LYS A 57 7.91 -11.93 0.36
N VAL A 58 6.75 -11.37 0.01
CA VAL A 58 6.53 -10.77 -1.31
C VAL A 58 6.53 -9.24 -1.22
N PRO A 59 7.07 -8.52 -2.22
CA PRO A 59 7.00 -7.07 -2.27
C PRO A 59 5.56 -6.54 -2.20
N ILE A 60 5.41 -5.38 -1.56
CA ILE A 60 4.12 -4.68 -1.48
C ILE A 60 4.07 -3.54 -2.50
N MET A 61 2.98 -3.47 -3.26
CA MET A 61 2.64 -2.32 -4.10
C MET A 61 1.69 -1.40 -3.33
N LEU A 62 2.14 -0.16 -3.09
CA LEU A 62 1.35 0.90 -2.48
C LEU A 62 0.53 1.58 -3.57
N ASP A 63 -0.78 1.33 -3.58
CA ASP A 63 -1.72 1.94 -4.53
C ASP A 63 -2.59 3.00 -3.86
N SER A 64 -2.51 4.23 -4.39
CA SER A 64 -3.44 5.30 -4.05
C SER A 64 -3.36 6.42 -5.07
N SER A 65 -4.51 7.07 -5.29
CA SER A 65 -4.63 8.34 -6.00
C SER A 65 -4.06 9.53 -5.23
N LYS A 66 -3.87 9.41 -3.91
CA LYS A 66 -3.38 10.47 -3.03
C LYS A 66 -1.94 10.17 -2.59
N PHE A 67 -1.02 11.05 -2.95
CA PHE A 67 0.39 10.88 -2.59
C PHE A 67 0.64 10.85 -1.08
N SER A 68 -0.19 11.51 -0.26
CA SER A 68 -0.04 11.49 1.20
C SER A 68 -0.25 10.08 1.80
N ILE A 69 -1.14 9.29 1.21
CA ILE A 69 -1.37 7.88 1.60
C ILE A 69 -0.15 7.03 1.23
N ILE A 70 0.39 7.24 0.03
CA ILE A 70 1.65 6.61 -0.41
C ILE A 70 2.79 6.98 0.55
N GLU A 71 2.95 8.25 0.92
CA GLU A 71 3.97 8.70 1.87
C GLU A 71 3.79 8.09 3.27
N ALA A 72 2.55 7.93 3.74
CA ALA A 72 2.27 7.26 5.00
C ALA A 72 2.71 5.78 4.94
N GLY A 73 2.39 5.09 3.85
CA GLY A 73 2.83 3.71 3.61
C GLY A 73 4.34 3.56 3.47
N LEU A 74 5.00 4.45 2.73
CA LEU A 74 6.46 4.43 2.55
C LEU A 74 7.24 4.59 3.86
N LYS A 75 6.66 5.27 4.86
CA LYS A 75 7.27 5.45 6.19
C LYS A 75 7.21 4.18 7.05
N CYS A 76 6.27 3.27 6.79
CA CYS A 76 6.06 2.07 7.61
C CYS A 76 6.34 0.74 6.88
N VAL A 77 6.38 0.73 5.55
CA VAL A 77 6.72 -0.47 4.78
C VAL A 77 8.18 -0.84 4.99
N GLN A 78 8.42 -2.11 5.30
CA GLN A 78 9.73 -2.71 5.46
C GLN A 78 10.02 -3.59 4.25
N GLY A 79 11.28 -3.63 3.83
CA GLY A 79 11.70 -4.43 2.68
C GLY A 79 11.37 -3.76 1.35
N LYS A 80 11.08 -4.57 0.32
CA LYS A 80 10.89 -4.09 -1.05
C LYS A 80 9.45 -3.60 -1.23
N CYS A 81 9.30 -2.39 -1.78
CA CYS A 81 8.02 -1.85 -2.22
C CYS A 81 8.00 -1.42 -3.68
N VAL A 82 6.80 -1.28 -4.21
CA VAL A 82 6.51 -0.58 -5.46
C VAL A 82 5.50 0.52 -5.18
N VAL A 83 5.68 1.71 -5.74
CA VAL A 83 4.67 2.77 -5.68
C VAL A 83 3.84 2.76 -6.97
N ASN A 84 2.53 2.63 -6.85
CA ASN A 84 1.55 2.73 -7.93
C ASN A 84 0.56 3.87 -7.60
N SER A 85 0.74 5.07 -8.10
CA SER A 85 1.72 5.50 -9.08
C SER A 85 2.11 6.95 -8.81
N ILE A 86 3.13 7.41 -9.52
CA ILE A 86 3.45 8.83 -9.60
C ILE A 86 3.15 9.25 -11.04
N SER A 87 2.48 10.40 -11.20
CA SER A 87 2.08 10.92 -12.51
C SER A 87 2.47 12.39 -12.68
N LEU A 88 2.53 12.84 -13.93
CA LEU A 88 2.83 14.23 -14.32
C LEU A 88 1.61 15.17 -14.21
N LYS A 89 0.45 14.69 -13.74
CA LYS A 89 -0.80 15.47 -13.68
C LYS A 89 -0.68 16.78 -12.90
N GLU A 90 0.19 16.81 -11.88
CA GLU A 90 0.44 17.98 -11.03
C GLU A 90 1.73 18.73 -11.43
N GLY A 91 2.22 18.50 -12.65
CA GLY A 91 3.42 19.12 -13.20
C GLY A 91 4.72 18.40 -12.87
N GLU A 92 5.76 18.73 -13.65
CA GLU A 92 7.08 18.11 -13.59
C GLU A 92 7.77 18.32 -12.24
N THR A 93 7.66 19.51 -11.65
CA THR A 93 8.25 19.81 -10.33
C THR A 93 7.71 18.89 -9.25
N SER A 94 6.39 18.68 -9.22
CA SER A 94 5.72 17.78 -8.26
C SER A 94 6.15 16.33 -8.50
N PHE A 95 6.20 15.91 -9.77
CA PHE A 95 6.64 14.58 -10.16
C PHE A 95 8.07 14.27 -9.71
N ILE A 96 9.03 15.16 -9.99
CA ILE A 96 10.44 15.02 -9.60
C ILE A 96 10.57 15.01 -8.07
N ARG A 97 9.85 15.88 -7.37
CA ARG A 97 9.85 15.90 -5.89
C ARG A 97 9.39 14.57 -5.32
N ARG A 98 8.29 14.02 -5.84
CA ARG A 98 7.74 12.71 -5.42
C ARG A 98 8.69 11.57 -5.75
N LEU A 99 9.25 11.53 -6.96
CA LEU A 99 10.26 10.53 -7.33
C LEU A 99 11.48 10.55 -6.39
N LYS A 100 11.93 11.74 -5.97
CA LYS A 100 13.06 11.88 -5.02
C LYS A 100 12.72 11.42 -3.61
N SER A 101 11.45 11.42 -3.19
CA SER A 101 11.07 10.93 -1.87
C SER A 101 10.85 9.41 -1.83
N VAL A 102 10.57 8.79 -2.98
CA VAL A 102 10.44 7.33 -3.07
C VAL A 102 11.81 6.65 -3.17
N ARG A 103 12.08 5.72 -2.25
CA ARG A 103 13.32 4.92 -2.21
C ARG A 103 13.16 3.50 -2.74
N CYS A 104 12.03 3.20 -3.37
CA CYS A 104 11.73 1.90 -3.97
C CYS A 104 11.26 2.04 -5.43
N SER A 105 10.91 0.94 -6.08
CA SER A 105 10.51 0.96 -7.48
C SER A 105 9.21 1.76 -7.66
N VAL A 106 9.07 2.46 -8.79
CA VAL A 106 7.87 3.24 -9.10
C VAL A 106 7.28 2.72 -10.40
N ARG A 107 5.96 2.55 -10.45
CA ARG A 107 5.20 2.36 -11.68
C ARG A 107 4.75 3.75 -12.17
N PRO A 108 5.44 4.37 -13.13
CA PRO A 108 5.03 5.67 -13.65
C PRO A 108 3.72 5.54 -14.43
N LEU A 109 2.78 6.46 -14.21
CA LEU A 109 1.69 6.73 -15.14
C LEU A 109 2.13 7.87 -16.05
N LEU A 110 2.53 7.51 -17.28
CA LEU A 110 2.83 8.45 -18.36
C LEU A 110 1.56 8.84 -19.10
#